data_AF-A0A3M1NYR4-F1
#
_entry.id   AF-A0A3M1NYR4-F1
#
_cell.length_a   1.000
_cell.length_b   1.000
_cell.length_c   1.000
_cell.angle_alpha   90.00
_cell.angle_beta   90.00
_cell.angle_gamma   90.00
#
_symmetry.space_group_name_H-M   'P 1'
#
loop_
_entity.id
_entity.type
_entity.pdbx_description
1 polymer ?
#
loop_
_entity_poly.entity_id
_entity_poly.type
_entity_poly.pdbx_seq_one_letter_code
_entity_poly.pdbx_strand_id
1 'polypeptide(L)' 'MQKQDGPFHLKFGSSPRYEHHECVSFRDGDWIIHRCPKCDYELRDNWRTGELVIKNSKININHSGAYFPEVYAESFTDQN' A
#
# COMPACT_ATOMS: atom_id res chain seq x y z
N MET A 1 -50.56 5.63 -16.10
CA MET A 1 -49.18 5.14 -15.84
C MET A 1 -48.22 5.97 -16.69
N GLN A 2 -47.63 7.02 -16.13
CA GLN A 2 -46.60 7.82 -16.81
C GLN A 2 -45.23 7.38 -16.29
N LYS A 3 -44.36 7.00 -17.21
CA LYS A 3 -42.99 6.54 -16.95
C LYS A 3 -42.14 7.74 -16.52
N GLN A 4 -41.47 7.61 -15.38
CA GLN A 4 -40.50 8.59 -14.89
C GLN A 4 -39.13 8.22 -15.48
N ASP A 5 -38.77 8.84 -16.60
CA ASP A 5 -37.40 8.81 -17.10
C ASP A 5 -36.66 10.03 -16.52
N GLY A 6 -36.20 9.89 -15.27
CA GLY A 6 -35.31 10.87 -14.64
C GLY A 6 -33.87 10.61 -15.10
N PRO A 7 -33.09 11.63 -15.51
CA PRO A 7 -31.69 11.43 -15.82
C PRO A 7 -30.94 11.22 -14.50
N PHE A 8 -30.51 9.99 -14.22
CA PHE A 8 -29.50 9.70 -13.20
C PHE A 8 -28.18 10.33 -13.64
N HIS A 9 -28.01 11.62 -13.35
CA HIS A 9 -26.75 12.33 -13.50
C HIS A 9 -25.83 11.87 -12.36
N LEU A 10 -25.04 10.83 -12.59
CA LEU A 10 -23.91 10.48 -11.73
C LEU A 10 -22.93 11.66 -11.74
N LYS A 11 -23.00 12.51 -10.72
CA LYS A 11 -21.96 13.52 -10.49
C LYS A 11 -20.73 12.78 -10.01
N PHE A 12 -19.81 12.50 -10.93
CA PHE A 12 -18.44 12.13 -10.58
C PHE A 12 -17.80 13.35 -9.92
N GLY A 13 -17.96 13.48 -8.60
CA GLY A 13 -17.16 14.40 -7.81
C GLY A 13 -15.69 14.08 -8.09
N SER A 14 -14.88 15.13 -8.30
CA SER A 14 -13.43 14.98 -8.43
C SER A 14 -12.91 14.10 -7.29
N SER A 15 -12.28 12.97 -7.61
CA SER A 15 -11.71 12.09 -6.61
C SER A 15 -10.81 12.91 -5.68
N PRO A 16 -10.93 12.76 -4.34
CA PRO A 16 -10.00 13.41 -3.44
C PRO A 16 -8.58 13.02 -3.86
N ARG A 17 -7.72 14.02 -4.05
CA ARG A 17 -6.31 13.79 -4.35
C ARG A 17 -5.66 13.27 -3.08
N TYR A 18 -5.53 11.95 -2.97
CA TYR A 18 -4.77 11.33 -1.89
C TYR A 18 -3.29 11.68 -2.05
N GLU A 19 -2.64 12.05 -0.95
CA GLU A 19 -1.19 12.20 -0.93
C GLU A 19 -0.55 10.81 -1.05
N HIS A 20 0.59 10.69 -1.72
CA HIS A 20 1.29 9.42 -1.89
C HIS A 20 2.69 9.47 -1.31
N HIS A 21 3.01 8.51 -0.43
CA HIS A 21 4.31 8.36 0.20
C HIS A 21 4.94 7.03 -0.18
N GLU A 22 6.19 7.08 -0.62
CA GLU A 22 7.03 5.90 -0.82
C GLU A 22 7.70 5.54 0.51
N CYS A 23 7.46 4.32 0.95
CA CYS A 23 8.00 3.73 2.17
C CYS A 23 9.25 2.91 1.86
N VAL A 24 10.18 2.93 2.81
CA VAL A 24 11.36 2.07 2.80
C VAL A 24 11.00 0.78 3.53
N SER A 25 11.37 -0.36 2.94
CA SER A 25 11.08 -1.68 3.52
C SER A 25 12.38 -2.40 3.86
N PHE A 26 12.41 -3.04 5.02
CA PHE A 26 13.53 -3.88 5.46
C PHE A 26 13.01 -5.04 6.30
N ARG A 27 13.85 -6.05 6.50
CA ARG A 27 13.50 -7.23 7.29
C ARG A 27 14.22 -7.20 8.64
N ASP A 28 13.48 -7.52 9.68
CA ASP A 28 13.96 -7.70 11.05
C ASP A 28 13.42 -9.04 11.59
N GLY A 29 14.25 -10.08 11.49
CA GLY A 29 13.87 -11.45 11.82
C GLY A 29 12.73 -11.98 10.95
N ASP A 30 11.59 -12.24 11.57
CA ASP A 30 10.37 -12.70 10.89
C ASP A 30 9.46 -11.55 10.43
N TRP A 31 9.81 -10.30 10.70
CA TRP A 31 9.03 -9.13 10.32
C TRP A 31 9.59 -8.44 9.08
N ILE A 32 8.74 -8.14 8.12
CA ILE A 32 8.95 -7.16 7.07
C ILE A 32 8.38 -5.84 7.58
N ILE A 33 9.22 -4.82 7.69
CA ILE A 33 8.85 -3.51 8.24
C ILE A 33 8.89 -2.50 7.11
N HIS A 34 7.76 -1.84 6.85
CA HIS A 34 7.65 -0.70 5.96
C HIS A 34 7.55 0.58 6.79
N ARG A 35 8.53 1.47 6.66
CA ARG A 35 8.56 2.76 7.35
C ARG A 35 8.48 3.90 6.36
N CYS A 36 7.58 4.84 6.61
CA CYS A 36 7.51 6.07 5.81
C CYS A 36 8.61 7.06 6.26
N PRO A 37 9.39 7.63 5.33
CA PRO A 37 10.35 8.70 5.68
C PRO A 37 9.68 10.08 5.83
N LYS A 38 8.42 10.23 5.41
CA LYS A 38 7.68 11.51 5.38
C LYS A 38 6.67 11.67 6.52
N CYS A 39 6.36 10.61 7.26
CA CYS A 39 5.42 10.63 8.40
C CYS A 39 5.65 9.44 9.33
N ASP A 40 4.94 9.40 10.45
CA ASP A 40 5.09 8.36 11.49
C ASP A 40 4.40 7.03 11.16
N TYR A 41 4.08 6.77 9.89
CA TYR A 41 3.46 5.53 9.44
C TYR A 41 4.46 4.37 9.48
N GLU A 42 4.03 3.24 10.04
CA GLU A 42 4.77 1.99 10.04
C GLU A 42 3.80 0.81 9.82
N LEU A 43 4.13 -0.09 8.89
CA LEU A 43 3.48 -1.38 8.71
C LEU A 43 4.48 -2.47 9.03
N ARG A 44 4.09 -3.45 9.85
CA ARG A 44 4.86 -4.66 10.10
C ARG A 44 4.05 -5.86 9.64
N ASP A 45 4.65 -6.67 8.80
CA ASP A 45 4.09 -7.92 8.29
C ASP A 45 4.99 -9.08 8.70
N ASN A 46 4.48 -10.00 9.51
CA ASN A 46 5.20 -11.20 9.89
C ASN A 46 5.02 -12.26 8.80
N TRP A 47 6.01 -12.42 7.92
CA TRP A 47 5.88 -13.33 6.78
C TRP A 47 5.75 -14.82 7.19
N ARG A 48 6.13 -15.17 8.43
CA ARG A 48 6.01 -16.54 8.95
C ARG A 48 4.60 -16.83 9.47
N THR A 49 3.99 -15.89 10.18
CA THR A 49 2.68 -16.08 10.84
C THR A 49 1.51 -15.45 10.10
N GLY A 50 1.78 -14.51 9.19
CA GLY A 50 0.79 -13.65 8.54
C GLY A 50 0.24 -12.53 9.45
N GLU A 51 0.84 -12.31 10.62
CA GLU A 51 0.43 -11.24 11.52
C GLU A 51 0.76 -9.86 10.94
N LEU A 52 -0.21 -8.94 10.99
CA LEU A 52 -0.07 -7.61 10.42
C LEU A 52 -0.38 -6.53 11.45
N VAL A 53 0.57 -5.60 11.64
CA VAL A 53 0.47 -4.48 12.58
C VAL A 53 0.65 -3.17 11.83
N ILE A 54 -0.36 -2.30 11.87
CA ILE A 54 -0.32 -0.96 11.25
C ILE A 54 -0.32 0.11 12.33
N LYS A 55 0.56 1.10 12.20
CA LYS A 55 0.63 2.27 13.09
C LYS A 55 0.44 3.55 12.29
N ASN A 56 -0.33 4.49 12.86
CA ASN A 56 -0.50 5.86 12.38
C ASN A 56 -0.96 5.98 10.91
N SER A 57 -1.82 5.07 10.45
CA SER A 57 -2.44 5.16 9.13
C SER A 57 -3.42 6.34 9.08
N LYS A 58 -3.30 7.17 8.04
CA LYS A 58 -4.19 8.31 7.80
C LYS A 58 -4.98 8.09 6.51
N ILE A 59 -6.29 8.29 6.56
CA ILE A 59 -7.22 8.02 5.44
C ILE A 59 -6.89 8.79 4.15
N ASN A 60 -6.19 9.91 4.26
CA ASN A 60 -5.86 10.79 3.14
C ASN A 60 -4.45 10.56 2.56
N ILE A 61 -3.70 9.59 3.07
CA ILE A 61 -2.33 9.29 2.64
C ILE A 61 -2.24 7.82 2.23
N ASN A 62 -1.82 7.60 0.99
CA ASN A 62 -1.53 6.27 0.45
C ASN A 62 -0.04 5.98 0.60
N HIS A 63 0.27 4.84 1.21
CA HIS A 63 1.64 4.35 1.34
C HIS A 63 1.90 3.22 0.33
N SER A 64 3.06 3.25 -0.33
CA SER A 64 3.56 2.15 -1.14
C SER A 64 4.97 1.78 -0.71
N GLY A 65 5.34 0.51 -0.83
CA GLY A 65 6.68 0.04 -0.53
C GLY A 65 6.80 -1.42 -0.91
N ALA A 66 7.99 -1.84 -1.32
CA ALA A 66 8.27 -3.23 -1.64
C ALA A 66 9.47 -3.72 -0.83
N TYR A 67 9.43 -4.98 -0.42
CA TYR A 67 10.57 -5.69 0.15
C TYR A 67 10.91 -6.86 -0.77
N PHE A 68 12.15 -6.90 -1.24
CA PHE A 68 12.66 -8.00 -2.05
C PHE A 68 13.75 -8.73 -1.25
N PRO A 69 13.56 -10.00 -0.87
CA PRO A 69 14.57 -10.76 -0.17
C PRO A 69 15.79 -10.97 -1.08
N GLU A 70 16.99 -10.70 -0.57
CA GLU A 70 18.26 -10.86 -1.30
C GLU A 70 18.48 -12.29 -1.80
N VAL A 71 17.94 -13.30 -1.10
CA VAL A 71 18.01 -14.72 -1.49
C VAL A 71 17.37 -15.00 -2.87
N TYR A 72 16.49 -14.12 -3.36
CA TYR A 72 15.91 -14.23 -4.70
C TYR A 72 16.59 -13.32 -5.73
N ALA A 73 17.57 -12.51 -5.35
CA ALA A 73 18.26 -11.61 -6.29
C ALA A 73 19.02 -12.40 -7.36
N GLU A 74 19.61 -13.53 -6.99
CA GLU A 74 20.33 -14.44 -7.90
C GLU A 74 19.40 -15.22 -8.83
N SER A 75 18.10 -15.34 -8.51
CA SER A 75 17.13 -16.05 -9.34
C SER A 75 16.77 -15.31 -10.64
N PHE A 76 17.17 -14.04 -10.77
CA PHE A 76 16.87 -13.19 -11.92
C PHE A 76 18.07 -12.92 -12.82
N THR A 77 19.27 -13.42 -12.49
CA THR A 77 20.49 -13.19 -13.28
C THR A 77 20.76 -14.27 -14.34
N ASP A 78 20.06 -15.41 -14.28
CA ASP A 78 20.28 -16.57 -15.17
C ASP A 78 19.30 -16.62 -16.37
N GLN A 79 19.15 -15.50 -17.10
CA GLN A 79 18.37 -15.45 -18.36
C GLN A 79 19.16 -14.96 -19.57
N ASN A 80 20.46 -15.24 -19.64
CA ASN A 80 21.28 -14.88 -20.81
C ASN A 80 21.74 -16.10 -21.61
#